data_AF-A0AAD7JQT9-F1
#
_entry.id   AF-A0AAD7JQT9-F1
#
_cell.length_a   1.000
_cell.length_b   1.000
_cell.length_c   1.000
_cell.angle_alpha   90.00
_cell.angle_beta   90.00
_cell.angle_gamma   90.00
#
_symmetry.space_group_name_H-M   'P 1'
#
loop_
_entity.id
_entity.type
_entity.pdbx_description
1 polymer ?
#
loop_
_entity_poly.entity_id
_entity_poly.type
_entity_poly.pdbx_seq_one_letter_code
_entity_poly.pdbx_strand_id
1 'polypeptide(L)'
;MGRSLMPLDYEPLAESLVHLDQSILVIPSFTLECGTELRDVPVAYKTWGRLNSARDNVMIICHAFTGSADVEDWWGPLMGPGRAFDPQRFFIFCANVLGSPYGTASSITINPDTGKPYGPEFPATTIRDDVWLHKRVLDHVGVQSVAVAIGGSMSGMAILEWPLCTPDGYIRHVIPIATSARHSAWCISWGEAQRELA
;
A
#
# COMPACT_ATOMS: atom_id res chain seq x y z
N MET A 1 17.79 -21.53 46.25
CA MET A 1 18.52 -20.89 45.13
C MET A 1 17.50 -20.47 44.08
N GLY A 2 16.93 -19.27 44.22
CA GLY A 2 16.00 -18.71 43.24
C GLY A 2 16.77 -17.98 42.14
N ARG A 3 16.57 -18.36 40.89
CA ARG A 3 17.08 -17.59 39.74
C ARG A 3 16.13 -16.41 39.52
N SER A 4 16.66 -15.21 39.75
CA SER A 4 16.04 -13.95 39.33
C SER A 4 15.96 -13.94 37.81
N LEU A 5 14.74 -13.84 37.27
CA LEU A 5 14.52 -13.54 35.86
C LEU A 5 14.92 -12.08 35.64
N MET A 6 15.88 -11.86 34.74
CA MET A 6 16.23 -10.50 34.28
C MET A 6 15.02 -9.89 33.55
N PRO A 7 14.73 -8.60 33.73
CA PRO A 7 13.77 -7.91 32.88
C PRO A 7 14.29 -7.96 31.43
N LEU A 8 13.44 -8.37 30.49
CA LEU A 8 13.70 -8.12 29.08
C LEU A 8 13.50 -6.62 28.87
N ASP A 9 14.60 -5.89 28.72
CA ASP A 9 14.57 -4.49 28.30
C ASP A 9 13.88 -4.42 26.94
N TYR A 10 12.68 -3.84 26.94
CA TYR A 10 11.90 -3.57 25.74
C TYR A 10 12.48 -2.32 25.07
N GLU A 11 13.49 -2.51 24.22
CA GLU A 11 13.92 -1.48 23.29
C GLU A 11 12.73 -1.11 22.36
N PRO A 12 12.49 0.18 22.07
CA PRO A 12 11.41 0.57 21.19
C PRO A 12 11.61 -0.07 19.81
N LEU A 13 10.68 -0.93 19.40
CA LEU A 13 10.59 -1.50 18.03
C LEU A 13 10.57 -0.45 16.90
N ALA A 14 10.56 0.84 17.23
CA ALA A 14 10.62 1.94 16.28
C ALA A 14 11.96 2.01 15.52
N GLU A 15 13.08 1.57 16.12
CA GLU A 15 14.41 1.69 15.48
C GLU A 15 14.80 0.52 14.57
N SER A 16 14.06 -0.59 14.55
CA SER A 16 14.35 -1.75 13.68
C SER A 16 13.49 -1.83 12.40
N LEU A 17 12.67 -0.82 12.16
CA LEU A 17 11.98 -0.69 10.88
C LEU A 17 13.02 -0.49 9.78
N VAL A 18 13.02 -1.39 8.78
CA VAL A 18 13.83 -1.28 7.56
C VAL A 18 13.82 0.19 7.12
N HIS A 19 15.00 0.83 7.10
CA HIS A 19 15.15 2.20 6.61
C HIS A 19 14.88 2.22 5.10
N LEU A 20 13.60 2.16 4.73
CA LEU A 20 13.13 2.34 3.37
C LEU A 20 13.15 3.85 3.09
N ASP A 21 13.81 4.24 2.00
CA ASP A 21 13.78 5.62 1.49
C ASP A 21 12.41 5.91 0.88
N GLN A 22 11.46 6.29 1.72
CA GLN A 22 10.05 6.54 1.37
C GLN A 22 9.48 7.73 2.14
N SER A 23 8.47 8.36 1.56
CA SER A 23 7.70 9.44 2.21
C SER A 23 6.55 8.86 3.01
N ILE A 24 6.16 9.53 4.10
CA ILE A 24 4.97 9.20 4.88
C ILE A 24 4.04 10.41 4.90
N LEU A 25 2.80 10.21 4.43
CA LEU A 25 1.72 11.16 4.62
C LEU A 25 0.81 10.66 5.74
N VAL A 26 0.54 11.49 6.74
CA VAL A 26 -0.43 11.17 7.80
C VAL A 26 -1.79 11.72 7.41
N ILE A 27 -2.77 10.83 7.22
CA ILE A 27 -4.16 11.18 6.96
C ILE A 27 -4.88 11.33 8.32
N PRO A 28 -5.42 12.50 8.67
CA PRO A 28 -5.96 12.74 10.02
C PRO A 28 -7.10 11.79 10.42
N SER A 29 -7.95 11.43 9.46
CA SER A 29 -9.03 10.47 9.65
C SER A 29 -9.35 9.75 8.32
N PHE A 30 -9.60 8.45 8.42
CA PHE A 30 -9.98 7.59 7.31
C PHE A 30 -11.00 6.54 7.76
N THR A 31 -12.18 6.54 7.13
CA THR A 31 -13.22 5.55 7.39
C THR A 31 -13.09 4.38 6.41
N LEU A 32 -12.98 3.17 6.96
CA LEU A 32 -12.89 1.92 6.19
C LEU A 32 -14.27 1.50 5.65
N GLU A 33 -14.29 0.60 4.66
CA GLU A 33 -15.50 0.00 4.10
C GLU A 33 -16.33 -0.72 5.18
N CYS A 34 -15.69 -1.24 6.23
CA CYS A 34 -16.35 -1.84 7.39
C CYS A 34 -16.98 -0.82 8.36
N GLY A 35 -16.82 0.48 8.12
CA GLY A 35 -17.36 1.57 8.94
C GLY A 35 -16.47 2.02 10.10
N THR A 36 -15.38 1.28 10.39
CA THR A 36 -14.40 1.68 11.41
C THR A 36 -13.63 2.91 10.95
N GLU A 37 -13.50 3.90 11.82
CA GLU A 37 -12.69 5.09 11.60
C GLU A 37 -11.28 4.89 12.18
N LEU A 38 -10.26 5.10 11.35
CA LEU A 38 -8.87 5.18 11.76
C LEU A 38 -8.46 6.65 11.87
N ARG A 39 -7.70 7.00 12.92
CA ARG A 39 -7.16 8.35 13.14
C ARG A 39 -5.65 8.36 12.97
N ASP A 40 -5.10 9.49 12.54
CA ASP A 40 -3.65 9.70 12.36
C ASP A 40 -3.00 8.59 11.53
N VAL A 41 -3.60 8.26 10.38
CA VAL A 41 -3.27 7.10 9.55
C VAL A 41 -2.00 7.37 8.73
N PRO A 42 -0.84 6.77 9.05
CA PRO A 42 0.33 6.91 8.20
C PRO A 42 0.13 6.13 6.90
N VAL A 43 0.54 6.73 5.80
CA VAL A 43 0.58 6.11 4.47
C VAL A 43 1.98 6.28 3.92
N ALA A 44 2.71 5.18 3.82
CA ALA A 44 4.05 5.16 3.27
C ALA A 44 4.00 5.01 1.75
N TYR A 45 4.69 5.89 1.02
CA TYR A 45 4.70 5.92 -0.43
C TYR A 45 6.04 6.41 -0.98
N LYS A 46 6.32 6.02 -2.22
CA LYS A 46 7.51 6.43 -2.96
C LYS A 46 7.11 6.87 -4.36
N THR A 47 7.85 7.84 -4.89
CA THR A 47 7.57 8.44 -6.20
C THR A 47 8.83 8.60 -7.01
N TRP A 48 8.71 8.47 -8.32
CA TRP A 48 9.80 8.72 -9.27
C TRP A 48 9.33 9.64 -10.39
N GLY A 49 10.26 10.42 -10.93
CA GLY A 49 9.94 11.38 -11.99
C GLY A 49 9.22 12.62 -11.46
N ARG A 50 8.51 13.32 -12.35
CA ARG A 50 7.84 14.59 -12.03
C ARG A 50 6.47 14.67 -12.71
N LEU A 51 5.52 15.28 -12.02
CA LEU A 51 4.25 15.64 -12.64
C LEU A 51 4.49 16.66 -13.77
N ASN A 52 3.81 16.44 -14.90
CA ASN A 52 3.74 17.42 -15.97
C ASN A 52 2.79 18.58 -15.59
N SER A 53 2.69 19.60 -16.45
CA SER A 53 1.83 20.76 -16.22
C SER A 53 0.35 20.41 -16.11
N ALA A 54 -0.11 19.39 -16.84
CA ALA A 54 -1.48 18.86 -16.79
C ALA A 54 -1.73 17.95 -15.58
N ARG A 55 -0.67 17.52 -14.88
CA ARG A 55 -0.66 16.58 -13.76
C ARG A 55 -1.42 15.28 -14.05
N ASP A 56 -1.26 14.78 -15.27
CA ASP A 56 -1.98 13.62 -15.80
C ASP A 56 -1.04 12.48 -16.25
N ASN A 57 0.28 12.69 -16.20
CA ASN A 57 1.28 11.69 -16.55
C ASN A 57 1.56 10.69 -15.42
N VAL A 58 0.57 10.36 -14.59
CA VAL A 58 0.77 9.48 -13.44
C VAL A 58 0.71 8.01 -13.85
N MET A 59 1.69 7.24 -13.38
CA MET A 59 1.71 5.78 -13.45
C MET A 59 1.61 5.23 -12.03
N ILE A 60 0.49 4.59 -11.72
CA ILE A 60 0.33 3.86 -10.45
C ILE A 60 0.93 2.47 -10.63
N ILE A 61 1.81 2.10 -9.71
CA ILE A 61 2.30 0.73 -9.57
C ILE A 61 1.85 0.23 -8.21
N CYS A 62 1.07 -0.85 -8.18
CA CYS A 62 0.65 -1.48 -6.93
C CYS A 62 1.55 -2.69 -6.63
N HIS A 63 2.06 -2.80 -5.40
CA HIS A 63 2.92 -3.90 -4.97
C HIS A 63 2.10 -5.14 -4.57
N ALA A 64 2.68 -6.34 -4.68
CA ALA A 64 2.02 -7.62 -4.35
C ALA A 64 1.99 -7.87 -2.82
N PHE A 65 1.42 -9.00 -2.37
CA PHE A 65 1.17 -9.30 -0.95
C PHE A 65 2.37 -9.07 -0.02
N THR A 66 3.59 -9.39 -0.46
CA THR A 66 4.84 -9.21 0.32
C THR A 66 5.73 -8.08 -0.22
N GLY A 67 5.22 -7.28 -1.15
CA GLY A 67 5.97 -6.16 -1.72
C GLY A 67 5.97 -4.94 -0.80
N SER A 68 6.77 -3.94 -1.18
CA SER A 68 6.80 -2.63 -0.54
C SER A 68 6.58 -1.52 -1.58
N ALA A 69 6.46 -0.29 -1.10
CA ALA A 69 6.40 0.90 -1.93
C ALA A 69 7.65 1.10 -2.80
N ASP A 70 8.75 0.38 -2.56
CA ASP A 70 9.98 0.51 -3.35
C ASP A 70 9.97 -0.39 -4.60
N VAL A 71 9.42 0.14 -5.69
CA VAL A 71 9.31 -0.55 -6.99
C VAL A 71 10.67 -0.99 -7.54
N GLU A 72 11.75 -0.26 -7.24
CA GLU A 72 13.09 -0.60 -7.75
C GLU A 72 13.61 -1.91 -7.16
N ASP A 73 13.17 -2.28 -5.96
CA ASP A 73 13.59 -3.51 -5.29
C ASP A 73 13.02 -4.77 -5.97
N TRP A 74 11.74 -4.75 -6.36
CA TRP A 74 11.05 -5.93 -6.90
C TRP A 74 10.76 -5.88 -8.40
N TRP A 75 10.82 -4.71 -9.03
CA TRP A 75 10.65 -4.49 -10.48
C TRP A 75 11.74 -3.58 -11.09
N GLY A 76 12.90 -3.44 -10.43
CA GLY A 76 14.03 -2.61 -10.88
C GLY A 76 14.45 -2.77 -12.35
N PRO A 77 14.50 -3.98 -12.95
CA PRO A 77 14.81 -4.13 -14.37
C PRO A 77 13.87 -3.38 -15.33
N LEU A 78 12.64 -3.07 -14.89
CA LEU A 78 11.67 -2.32 -15.68
C LEU A 78 11.79 -0.80 -15.49
N MET A 79 12.52 -0.34 -14.48
CA MET A 79 12.71 1.07 -14.11
C MET A 79 13.86 1.73 -14.91
N GLY A 80 13.62 2.93 -15.43
CA GLY A 80 14.66 3.81 -15.97
C GLY A 80 14.35 4.40 -17.36
N PRO A 81 15.22 5.30 -17.88
CA PRO A 81 15.02 5.98 -19.16
C PRO A 81 14.83 4.99 -20.32
N GLY A 82 13.76 5.17 -21.09
CA GLY A 82 13.41 4.31 -22.23
C GLY A 82 12.89 2.91 -21.86
N ARG A 83 12.77 2.58 -20.57
CA ARG A 83 12.18 1.32 -20.11
C ARG A 83 10.66 1.41 -19.93
N ALA A 84 10.04 0.33 -19.47
CA ALA A 84 8.60 0.28 -19.25
C ALA A 84 8.15 1.30 -18.19
N PHE A 85 8.90 1.43 -17.11
CA PHE A 85 8.66 2.38 -16.03
C PHE A 85 9.68 3.52 -16.13
N ASP A 86 9.43 4.43 -17.06
CA ASP A 86 10.32 5.54 -17.36
C ASP A 86 9.95 6.81 -16.57
N PRO A 87 10.76 7.22 -15.57
CA PRO A 87 10.50 8.41 -14.75
C PRO A 87 10.74 9.74 -15.50
N GLN A 88 11.30 9.71 -16.72
CA GLN A 88 11.36 10.89 -17.58
C GLN A 88 10.01 11.19 -18.25
N ARG A 89 9.15 10.16 -18.35
CA ARG A 89 7.83 10.24 -19.01
C ARG A 89 6.71 10.32 -18.00
N PHE A 90 6.77 9.48 -16.97
CA PHE A 90 5.72 9.34 -15.97
C PHE A 90 6.15 9.89 -14.62
N PHE A 91 5.18 10.44 -13.90
CA PHE A 91 5.24 10.50 -12.45
C PHE A 91 4.80 9.14 -11.91
N ILE A 92 5.76 8.31 -11.50
CA ILE A 92 5.49 6.96 -11.02
C ILE A 92 5.19 7.04 -9.53
N PHE A 93 4.13 6.38 -9.10
CA PHE A 93 3.66 6.36 -7.71
C PHE A 93 3.42 4.92 -7.24
N CYS A 94 3.93 4.59 -6.06
CA CYS A 94 3.61 3.36 -5.35
C CYS A 94 3.44 3.66 -3.86
N ALA A 95 2.43 3.07 -3.23
CA ALA A 95 2.17 3.22 -1.80
C ALA A 95 1.94 1.85 -1.15
N ASN A 96 2.35 1.73 0.11
CA ASN A 96 2.11 0.55 0.91
C ASN A 96 0.62 0.43 1.25
N VAL A 97 0.10 -0.78 1.16
CA VAL A 97 -1.29 -1.13 1.55
C VAL A 97 -1.47 -1.11 3.07
N LEU A 98 -2.72 -1.00 3.52
CA LEU A 98 -3.09 -1.19 4.91
C LEU A 98 -2.72 -2.60 5.38
N GLY A 99 -2.28 -2.73 6.63
CA GLY A 99 -1.79 -3.99 7.19
C GLY A 99 -0.32 -4.30 6.83
N SER A 100 0.30 -3.55 5.91
CA SER A 100 1.72 -3.69 5.58
C SER A 100 2.61 -3.26 6.77
N PRO A 101 3.68 -4.01 7.10
CA PRO A 101 4.65 -3.60 8.12
C PRO A 101 5.60 -2.49 7.62
N TYR A 102 5.48 -2.06 6.36
CA TYR A 102 6.41 -1.11 5.73
C TYR A 102 5.96 0.37 5.85
N GLY A 103 5.31 0.74 6.96
CA GLY A 103 5.05 2.14 7.33
C GLY A 103 3.66 2.70 7.03
N THR A 104 2.83 2.02 6.24
CA THR A 104 1.38 2.30 6.21
C THR A 104 0.72 1.70 7.46
N ALA A 105 -0.41 2.28 7.90
CA ALA A 105 -1.15 1.81 9.07
C ALA A 105 -1.39 0.28 9.04
N SER A 106 -1.01 -0.38 10.13
CA SER A 106 -1.06 -1.84 10.30
C SER A 106 -1.14 -2.23 11.78
N SER A 107 -1.12 -3.53 12.07
CA SER A 107 -1.11 -4.06 13.44
C SER A 107 0.05 -3.57 14.30
N ILE A 108 1.16 -3.15 13.70
CA ILE A 108 2.31 -2.60 14.43
C ILE A 108 2.23 -1.08 14.64
N THR A 109 1.29 -0.40 14.00
CA THR A 109 1.07 1.04 14.17
C THR A 109 0.50 1.35 15.55
N ILE A 110 0.97 2.45 16.17
CA ILE A 110 0.44 2.90 17.46
C ILE A 110 -0.97 3.44 17.29
N ASN A 111 -1.91 2.88 18.05
CA ASN A 111 -3.28 3.37 18.13
C ASN A 111 -3.31 4.67 18.97
N PRO A 112 -3.76 5.80 18.42
CA PRO A 112 -3.79 7.08 19.12
C PRO A 112 -4.79 7.13 20.28
N ASP A 113 -5.77 6.22 20.35
CA ASP A 113 -6.72 6.11 21.47
C ASP A 113 -6.11 5.40 22.69
N THR A 114 -5.20 4.44 22.46
CA THR A 114 -4.68 3.57 23.53
C THR A 114 -3.20 3.80 23.84
N GLY A 115 -2.48 4.48 22.95
CA GLY A 115 -1.02 4.65 23.03
C GLY A 115 -0.22 3.36 22.86
N LYS A 116 -0.85 2.27 22.38
CA LYS A 116 -0.24 0.95 22.16
C LYS A 116 -0.39 0.52 20.70
N PRO A 117 0.44 -0.40 20.18
CA PRO A 117 0.21 -0.97 18.86
C PRO A 117 -1.20 -1.51 18.71
N TYR A 118 -1.81 -1.38 17.52
CA TYR A 118 -3.14 -1.92 17.24
C TYR A 118 -3.22 -3.44 17.43
N GLY A 119 -2.13 -4.17 17.20
CA GLY A 119 -2.07 -5.61 17.39
C GLY A 119 -3.19 -6.37 16.67
N PRO A 120 -3.78 -7.41 17.29
CA PRO A 120 -4.92 -8.14 16.72
C PRO A 120 -6.20 -7.29 16.60
N GLU A 121 -6.27 -6.13 17.25
CA GLU A 121 -7.39 -5.20 17.17
C GLU A 121 -7.33 -4.29 15.92
N PHE A 122 -6.31 -4.42 15.07
CA PHE A 122 -6.30 -3.73 13.78
C PHE A 122 -7.50 -4.17 12.93
N PRO A 123 -8.31 -3.23 12.41
CA PRO A 123 -9.56 -3.59 11.74
C PRO A 123 -9.31 -4.35 10.44
N ALA A 124 -10.30 -5.13 10.03
CA ALA A 124 -10.32 -5.74 8.71
C ALA A 124 -10.38 -4.64 7.63
N THR A 125 -9.49 -4.74 6.65
CA THR A 125 -9.38 -3.82 5.52
C THR A 125 -9.66 -4.55 4.21
N THR A 126 -9.97 -3.77 3.19
CA THR A 126 -10.29 -4.24 1.85
C THR A 126 -9.38 -3.59 0.82
N ILE A 127 -9.37 -4.15 -0.39
CA ILE A 127 -8.67 -3.55 -1.54
C ILE A 127 -9.21 -2.14 -1.86
N ARG A 128 -10.49 -1.88 -1.60
CA ARG A 128 -11.08 -0.55 -1.82
C ARG A 128 -10.58 0.47 -0.83
N ASP A 129 -10.38 0.06 0.42
CA ASP A 129 -9.75 0.91 1.44
C ASP A 129 -8.36 1.35 1.00
N ASP A 130 -7.56 0.44 0.45
CA ASP A 130 -6.24 0.77 -0.10
C ASP A 130 -6.34 1.78 -1.24
N VAL A 131 -7.25 1.56 -2.20
CA VAL A 131 -7.46 2.47 -3.34
C VAL A 131 -7.88 3.86 -2.87
N TRP A 132 -8.85 3.96 -1.96
CA TRP A 132 -9.32 5.24 -1.44
C TRP A 132 -8.24 5.95 -0.62
N LEU A 133 -7.46 5.21 0.17
CA LEU A 133 -6.36 5.76 0.94
C LEU A 133 -5.24 6.29 0.03
N HIS A 134 -4.83 5.51 -0.96
CA HIS A 134 -3.84 5.91 -1.95
C HIS A 134 -4.32 7.10 -2.78
N LYS A 135 -5.62 7.17 -3.09
CA LYS A 135 -6.23 8.33 -3.76
C LYS A 135 -6.05 9.61 -2.94
N ARG A 136 -6.19 9.55 -1.60
CA ARG A 136 -5.91 10.72 -0.73
C ARG A 136 -4.47 11.20 -0.83
N VAL A 137 -3.51 10.28 -0.98
CA VAL A 137 -2.10 10.65 -1.22
C VAL A 137 -1.94 11.34 -2.57
N LEU A 138 -2.54 10.79 -3.62
CA LEU A 138 -2.51 11.39 -4.97
C LEU A 138 -3.17 12.77 -4.99
N ASP A 139 -4.26 12.97 -4.25
CA ASP A 139 -4.92 14.27 -4.08
C ASP A 139 -4.00 15.27 -3.39
N HIS A 140 -3.31 14.85 -2.32
CA HIS A 140 -2.34 15.68 -1.61
C HIS A 140 -1.18 16.13 -2.51
N VAL A 141 -0.67 15.24 -3.37
CA VAL A 141 0.38 15.55 -4.34
C VAL A 141 -0.16 16.42 -5.51
N GLY A 142 -1.48 16.48 -5.67
CA GLY A 142 -2.19 17.32 -6.64
C GLY A 142 -2.45 16.65 -7.99
N VAL A 143 -2.47 15.32 -8.04
CA VAL A 143 -2.72 14.54 -9.27
C VAL A 143 -4.13 14.80 -9.81
N GLN A 144 -4.24 15.06 -11.12
CA GLN A 144 -5.53 15.32 -11.77
C GLN A 144 -6.12 14.08 -12.42
N SER A 145 -5.28 13.26 -13.07
CA SER A 145 -5.69 11.94 -13.58
C SER A 145 -4.47 11.02 -13.72
N VAL A 146 -4.74 9.75 -13.93
CA VAL A 146 -3.76 8.69 -14.01
C VAL A 146 -3.73 8.15 -15.43
N ALA A 147 -2.55 8.23 -16.05
CA ALA A 147 -2.33 7.68 -17.38
C ALA A 147 -2.52 6.16 -17.38
N VAL A 148 -1.94 5.47 -16.40
CA VAL A 148 -2.02 4.02 -16.32
C VAL A 148 -1.85 3.51 -14.89
N ALA A 149 -2.62 2.49 -14.51
CA ALA A 149 -2.40 1.69 -13.30
C ALA A 149 -1.93 0.28 -13.67
N ILE A 150 -0.89 -0.21 -13.01
CA ILE A 150 -0.21 -1.49 -13.33
C ILE A 150 -0.06 -2.30 -12.05
N GLY A 151 -0.38 -3.59 -12.11
CA GLY A 151 -0.33 -4.47 -10.95
C GLY A 151 -0.38 -5.95 -11.34
N GLY A 152 0.40 -6.76 -10.62
CA GLY A 152 0.44 -8.21 -10.78
C GLY A 152 -0.19 -8.95 -9.59
N SER A 153 -0.75 -10.14 -9.81
CA SER A 153 -1.28 -10.99 -8.73
C SER A 153 -2.34 -10.26 -7.89
N MET A 154 -2.17 -10.14 -6.56
CA MET A 154 -3.06 -9.38 -5.67
C MET A 154 -3.20 -7.92 -6.11
N SER A 155 -2.11 -7.28 -6.51
CA SER A 155 -2.12 -5.90 -7.00
C SER A 155 -2.85 -5.75 -8.31
N GLY A 156 -2.89 -6.83 -9.11
CA GLY A 156 -3.71 -6.94 -10.30
C GLY A 156 -5.21 -6.82 -9.98
N MET A 157 -5.65 -7.32 -8.82
CA MET A 157 -7.03 -7.14 -8.33
C MET A 157 -7.25 -5.71 -7.89
N ALA A 158 -6.26 -5.10 -7.21
CA ALA A 158 -6.31 -3.71 -6.78
C ALA A 158 -6.48 -2.72 -7.94
N ILE A 159 -5.73 -2.88 -9.02
CA ILE A 159 -5.85 -1.99 -10.19
C ILE A 159 -7.17 -2.13 -10.95
N LEU A 160 -7.91 -3.22 -10.74
CA LEU A 160 -9.28 -3.36 -11.29
C LEU A 160 -10.31 -2.55 -10.47
N GLU A 161 -10.07 -2.33 -9.18
CA GLU A 161 -10.94 -1.50 -8.32
C GLU A 161 -10.71 0.01 -8.52
N TRP A 162 -9.50 0.42 -8.93
CA TRP A 162 -9.15 1.83 -9.16
C TRP A 162 -10.16 2.62 -10.02
N PRO A 163 -10.54 2.19 -11.25
CA PRO A 163 -11.54 2.91 -12.04
C PRO A 163 -12.96 2.85 -11.46
N LEU A 164 -13.27 1.88 -10.59
CA LEU A 164 -14.58 1.76 -9.93
C LEU A 164 -14.69 2.65 -8.68
N CYS A 165 -13.55 2.91 -8.04
CA CYS A 165 -13.44 3.66 -6.79
C CYS A 165 -13.08 5.14 -7.00
N THR A 166 -12.96 5.60 -8.25
CA THR A 166 -12.59 6.97 -8.60
C THR A 166 -13.56 7.56 -9.62
N PRO A 167 -13.60 8.90 -9.81
CA PRO A 167 -14.45 9.52 -10.83
C PRO A 167 -14.17 8.95 -12.22
N ASP A 168 -15.22 8.92 -13.06
CA ASP A 168 -15.09 8.43 -14.42
C ASP A 168 -13.99 9.18 -15.18
N GLY A 169 -13.18 8.43 -15.94
CA GLY A 169 -12.02 8.95 -16.65
C GLY A 169 -10.80 9.33 -15.79
N TYR A 170 -10.85 9.21 -14.45
CA TYR A 170 -9.68 9.45 -13.60
C TYR A 170 -8.55 8.47 -13.89
N ILE A 171 -8.87 7.19 -14.11
CA ILE A 171 -7.93 6.16 -14.59
C ILE A 171 -8.15 5.93 -16.08
N ARG A 172 -7.15 6.25 -16.90
CA ARG A 172 -7.28 6.11 -18.36
C ARG A 172 -7.03 4.69 -18.87
N HIS A 173 -6.09 3.99 -18.25
CA HIS A 173 -5.70 2.64 -18.63
C HIS A 173 -5.37 1.77 -17.41
N VAL A 174 -5.65 0.47 -17.51
CA VAL A 174 -5.26 -0.53 -16.51
C VAL A 174 -4.50 -1.67 -17.19
N ILE A 175 -3.43 -2.16 -16.55
CA ILE A 175 -2.62 -3.29 -17.03
C ILE A 175 -2.59 -4.38 -15.94
N PRO A 176 -3.64 -5.21 -15.85
CA PRO A 176 -3.70 -6.33 -14.92
C PRO A 176 -2.84 -7.50 -15.41
N ILE A 177 -1.96 -8.01 -14.55
CA ILE A 177 -1.04 -9.11 -14.88
C ILE A 177 -1.29 -10.29 -13.94
N ALA A 178 -1.45 -11.50 -14.49
CA ALA A 178 -1.57 -12.75 -13.72
C ALA A 178 -2.56 -12.65 -12.53
N THR A 179 -3.76 -12.12 -12.79
CA THR A 179 -4.77 -11.80 -11.79
C THR A 179 -6.16 -12.19 -12.26
N SER A 180 -7.15 -12.05 -11.39
CA SER A 180 -8.56 -12.29 -11.69
C SER A 180 -9.44 -11.22 -11.04
N ALA A 181 -10.64 -11.00 -11.57
CA ALA A 181 -11.58 -10.05 -10.98
C ALA A 181 -12.10 -10.50 -9.59
N ARG A 182 -12.03 -11.81 -9.30
CA ARG A 182 -12.42 -12.40 -8.02
C ARG A 182 -11.53 -13.60 -7.70
N HIS A 183 -11.30 -13.83 -6.42
CA HIS A 183 -10.67 -15.06 -5.93
C HIS A 183 -11.57 -16.26 -6.24
N SER A 184 -11.04 -17.25 -6.96
CA SER A 184 -11.78 -18.48 -7.24
C SER A 184 -11.88 -19.35 -5.99
N ALA A 185 -12.88 -20.25 -5.92
CA ALA A 185 -13.00 -21.22 -4.83
C ALA A 185 -11.70 -22.03 -4.62
N TRP A 186 -11.00 -22.37 -5.70
CA TRP A 186 -9.69 -23.02 -5.65
C TRP A 186 -8.65 -22.15 -4.94
N CYS A 187 -8.52 -20.89 -5.35
CA CYS A 187 -7.58 -19.94 -4.73
C CYS A 187 -7.91 -19.71 -3.25
N ILE A 188 -9.19 -19.62 -2.90
CA ILE A 188 -9.66 -19.49 -1.51
C ILE A 188 -9.26 -20.72 -0.71
N SER A 189 -9.55 -21.93 -1.20
CA SER A 189 -9.20 -23.17 -0.50
C SER A 189 -7.70 -23.30 -0.24
N TRP A 190 -6.87 -22.85 -1.18
CA TRP A 190 -5.42 -22.84 -1.02
C TRP A 190 -4.96 -21.86 0.07
N GLY A 191 -5.52 -20.65 0.08
CA GLY A 191 -5.20 -19.64 1.09
C GLY A 191 -5.64 -20.05 2.49
N GLU A 192 -6.83 -20.63 2.63
CA GLU A 192 -7.32 -21.15 3.92
C GLU A 192 -6.46 -22.31 4.43
N ALA A 193 -6.09 -23.25 3.55
CA ALA A 193 -5.21 -24.36 3.92
C ALA A 193 -3.83 -23.87 4.41
N GLN A 194 -3.28 -22.81 3.80
CA GLN A 194 -2.02 -22.21 4.27
C GLN A 194 -2.14 -21.57 5.65
N ARG A 195 -3.29 -20.93 5.95
CA ARG A 195 -3.52 -20.25 7.24
C ARG A 195 -3.64 -21.24 8.40
N GLU A 196 -4.30 -22.37 8.20
CA GLU A 196 -4.46 -23.43 9.21
C GLU A 196 -3.16 -24.18 9.52
N LEU A 197 -2.21 -24.18 8.59
CA LEU A 197 -0.95 -24.91 8.69
C LEU A 197 0.25 -24.08 9.19
N ALA A 198 0.04 -22.77 9.44
CA ALA A 198 1.05 -21.83 9.91
C ALA A 198 0.91 -21.56 11.42
#